data_AF-A0A0S7BY20-F1
#
_entry.id   AF-A0A0S7BY20-F1
#
_cell.length_a   1.000
_cell.length_b   1.000
_cell.length_c   1.000
_cell.angle_alpha   90.00
_cell.angle_beta   90.00
_cell.angle_gamma   90.00
#
_symmetry.space_group_name_H-M   'P 1'
#
loop_
_entity.id
_entity.type
_entity.pdbx_description
1 polymer ?
#
loop_
_entity_poly.entity_id
_entity_poly.type
_entity_poly.pdbx_seq_one_letter_code
_entity_poly.pdbx_strand_id
1 'polypeptide(L)'
;MSDCYIIPEKIVSTEMIVVNSRFISVAGPVFSTEEAREFIQSVKRQYPDASHHVPAYVIGHGNSTVAYCSDDGEPSGSSGKPILSVLQGSGFGDAIIVVTRYFGGTKLGIGGLVHAYGDAAKSVLEIMPKAVKVSTCLVQISMPYSFYERIRLLIIRKNAQILDESFQGDVTITGRFLTKTFDQFQSDLSELTAGKIQAQIMDTNPETIMPFGAFEE
;
A
#
# COMPACT_ATOMS: atom_id res chain seq x y z
N MET A 1 14.99 -8.16 -3.48
CA MET A 1 14.03 -7.04 -3.52
C MET A 1 13.00 -7.36 -2.46
N SER A 2 12.63 -6.41 -1.60
CA SER A 2 11.64 -6.70 -0.56
C SER A 2 10.28 -6.89 -1.25
N ASP A 3 9.89 -8.15 -1.49
CA ASP A 3 8.68 -8.56 -2.22
C ASP A 3 7.36 -8.22 -1.50
N CYS A 4 7.45 -7.36 -0.47
CA CYS A 4 6.40 -6.97 0.43
C CYS A 4 6.73 -5.56 0.96
N TYR A 5 5.82 -4.61 0.79
CA TYR A 5 5.93 -3.30 1.41
C TYR A 5 4.56 -2.70 1.73
N ILE A 6 4.58 -1.74 2.64
CA ILE A 6 3.39 -1.11 3.19
C ILE A 6 2.92 0.00 2.22
N ILE A 7 1.63 0.01 1.93
CA ILE A 7 0.96 1.04 1.14
C ILE A 7 -0.25 1.59 1.92
N PRO A 8 -0.73 2.80 1.61
CA PRO A 8 -2.02 3.28 2.07
C PRO A 8 -3.15 2.35 1.63
N GLU A 9 -4.05 1.95 2.54
CA GLU A 9 -5.20 1.10 2.17
C GLU A 9 -6.28 1.90 1.44
N LYS A 10 -6.51 3.14 1.86
CA LYS A 10 -7.60 3.98 1.36
C LYS A 10 -7.28 5.46 1.49
N ILE A 11 -8.13 6.28 0.89
CA ILE A 11 -8.03 7.73 1.03
C ILE A 11 -8.51 8.15 2.41
N VAL A 12 -7.71 8.97 3.09
CA VAL A 12 -8.07 9.59 4.37
C VAL A 12 -7.69 11.07 4.37
N SER A 13 -8.31 11.84 5.26
CA SER A 13 -8.02 13.26 5.40
C SER A 13 -8.01 13.70 6.86
N THR A 14 -7.15 14.67 7.16
CA THR A 14 -7.11 15.37 8.45
C THR A 14 -7.11 16.87 8.23
N GLU A 15 -7.43 17.61 9.29
CA GLU A 15 -7.41 19.06 9.29
C GLU A 15 -6.72 19.57 10.55
N MET A 16 -5.95 20.66 10.40
CA MET A 16 -5.38 21.40 11.51
C MET A 16 -5.39 22.90 11.25
N ILE A 17 -5.34 23.69 12.33
CA ILE A 17 -5.24 25.15 12.28
C ILE A 17 -3.94 25.58 12.95
N VAL A 18 -3.15 26.40 12.25
CA VAL A 18 -1.89 26.96 12.75
C VAL A 18 -1.90 28.46 12.48
N VAL A 19 -1.89 29.28 13.54
CA VAL A 19 -1.89 30.75 13.44
C VAL A 19 -2.97 31.25 12.46
N ASN A 20 -4.22 30.82 12.67
CA ASN A 20 -5.40 31.08 11.84
C ASN A 20 -5.36 30.53 10.40
N SER A 21 -4.23 29.99 9.94
CA SER A 21 -4.17 29.27 8.66
C SER A 21 -4.71 27.86 8.85
N ARG A 22 -5.59 27.45 7.94
CA ARG A 22 -6.20 26.11 7.92
C ARG A 22 -5.44 25.22 6.94
N PHE A 23 -5.05 24.03 7.38
CA PHE A 23 -4.35 23.02 6.58
C PHE A 23 -5.19 21.76 6.54
N ILE A 24 -5.54 21.30 5.35
CA ILE A 24 -6.29 20.08 5.12
C ILE A 24 -5.37 19.12 4.37
N SER A 25 -5.01 18.02 5.02
CA SER A 25 -4.19 16.97 4.42
C SER A 25 -5.09 15.88 3.88
N VAL A 26 -4.90 15.51 2.61
CA VAL A 26 -5.56 14.35 1.99
C VAL A 26 -4.47 13.41 1.51
N ALA A 27 -4.53 12.14 1.91
CA ALA A 27 -3.55 11.14 1.54
C ALA A 27 -4.22 9.84 1.10
N GLY A 28 -3.53 9.06 0.26
CA GLY A 28 -4.06 7.79 -0.23
C GLY A 28 -3.10 7.05 -1.15
N PRO A 29 -3.51 5.88 -1.67
CA PRO A 29 -2.68 5.08 -2.55
C PRO A 29 -2.65 5.65 -3.97
N VAL A 30 -1.48 5.59 -4.60
CA VAL A 30 -1.27 5.87 -6.03
C VAL A 30 -0.21 4.95 -6.60
N PHE A 31 -0.47 4.33 -7.75
CA PHE A 31 0.40 3.31 -8.35
C PHE A 31 1.12 3.79 -9.61
N SER A 32 0.80 4.99 -10.09
CA SER A 32 1.39 5.59 -11.28
C SER A 32 1.47 7.11 -11.18
N THR A 33 2.31 7.73 -12.01
CA THR A 33 2.41 9.19 -12.02
C THR A 33 1.13 9.84 -12.55
N GLU A 34 0.40 9.12 -13.38
CA GLU A 34 -0.90 9.47 -13.95
C GLU A 34 -1.97 9.50 -12.86
N GLU A 35 -2.08 8.44 -12.05
CA GLU A 35 -2.97 8.41 -10.88
C GLU A 35 -2.62 9.50 -9.86
N ALA A 36 -1.33 9.75 -9.62
CA ALA A 36 -0.90 10.85 -8.76
C ALA A 36 -1.38 12.22 -9.28
N ARG A 37 -1.29 12.47 -10.59
CA ARG A 37 -1.82 13.70 -11.20
C ARG A 37 -3.33 13.79 -11.06
N GLU A 38 -4.06 12.70 -11.29
CA GLU A 38 -5.52 12.66 -11.13
C GLU A 38 -5.95 12.93 -9.68
N PHE A 39 -5.22 12.38 -8.71
CA PHE A 39 -5.44 12.62 -7.28
C PHE A 39 -5.23 14.10 -6.93
N ILE A 40 -4.15 14.72 -7.42
CA ILE A 40 -3.93 16.16 -7.20
C ILE A 40 -5.09 16.98 -7.76
N GLN A 41 -5.57 16.64 -8.97
CA GLN A 41 -6.69 17.34 -9.58
C GLN A 41 -8.01 17.12 -8.83
N SER A 42 -8.24 15.94 -8.26
CA SER A 42 -9.44 15.68 -7.47
C SER A 42 -9.47 16.53 -6.18
N VAL A 43 -8.33 16.66 -5.49
CA VAL A 43 -8.20 17.51 -4.30
C VAL A 43 -8.36 19.00 -4.66
N LYS A 44 -7.80 19.45 -5.79
CA LYS A 44 -8.01 20.83 -6.31
C LYS A 44 -9.48 21.11 -6.58
N ARG A 45 -10.21 20.16 -7.17
CA ARG A 45 -11.67 20.30 -7.38
C ARG A 45 -12.47 20.27 -6.08
N GLN A 46 -12.01 19.54 -5.07
CA GLN A 46 -12.69 19.46 -3.77
C GLN A 46 -12.55 20.77 -2.97
N TYR A 47 -11.45 21.50 -3.15
CA TYR A 47 -11.14 22.72 -2.39
C TYR A 47 -10.75 23.89 -3.32
N PRO A 48 -11.64 24.33 -4.24
CA PRO A 48 -11.27 25.25 -5.31
C PRO A 48 -10.84 26.65 -4.84
N ASP A 49 -11.28 27.07 -3.65
CA ASP A 49 -11.00 28.39 -3.07
C ASP A 49 -9.72 28.44 -2.22
N ALA A 50 -8.97 27.34 -2.14
CA ALA A 50 -7.75 27.29 -1.36
C ALA A 50 -6.61 28.08 -2.01
N SER A 51 -5.66 28.54 -1.20
CA SER A 51 -4.52 29.33 -1.66
C SER A 51 -3.48 28.46 -2.35
N HIS A 52 -3.24 27.26 -1.82
CA HIS A 52 -2.21 26.33 -2.29
C HIS A 52 -2.68 24.88 -2.07
N HIS A 53 -2.28 23.99 -2.97
CA HIS A 53 -2.45 22.53 -2.89
C HIS A 53 -1.09 21.88 -3.12
N VAL A 54 -0.35 21.71 -2.04
CA VAL A 54 1.04 21.27 -2.08
C VAL A 54 1.09 19.75 -2.12
N PRO A 55 1.53 19.13 -3.24
CA PRO A 55 1.58 17.68 -3.36
C PRO A 55 2.96 17.12 -3.04
N ALA A 56 2.99 15.91 -2.50
CA ALA A 56 4.16 15.04 -2.50
C ALA A 56 3.73 13.58 -2.66
N TYR A 57 4.47 12.80 -3.45
CA TYR A 57 4.21 11.37 -3.61
C TYR A 57 5.49 10.56 -3.75
N VAL A 58 5.36 9.26 -3.44
CA VAL A 58 6.36 8.22 -3.68
C VAL A 58 5.64 7.05 -4.36
N ILE A 59 6.11 6.65 -5.54
CA ILE A 59 5.61 5.46 -6.27
C ILE A 59 6.73 4.43 -6.30
N GLY A 60 6.38 3.17 -6.01
CA GLY A 60 7.31 2.06 -5.81
C GLY A 60 7.85 1.98 -4.39
N HIS A 61 8.86 1.12 -4.20
CA HIS A 61 9.49 0.87 -2.92
C HIS A 61 10.99 0.51 -3.04
N GLY A 62 11.74 0.68 -1.95
CA GLY A 62 13.17 0.34 -1.89
C GLY A 62 14.00 1.18 -2.86
N ASN A 63 14.87 0.50 -3.63
CA ASN A 63 15.81 1.15 -4.55
C ASN A 63 15.16 1.64 -5.86
N SER A 64 13.89 1.30 -6.10
CA SER A 64 13.15 1.67 -7.31
C SER A 64 11.95 2.51 -6.93
N THR A 65 12.21 3.76 -6.54
CA THR A 65 11.16 4.73 -6.17
C THR A 65 11.20 5.95 -7.08
N VAL A 66 10.01 6.44 -7.45
CA VAL A 66 9.82 7.75 -8.08
C VAL A 66 9.23 8.67 -7.03
N ALA A 67 10.00 9.68 -6.63
CA ALA A 67 9.58 10.68 -5.64
C ALA A 67 9.35 12.03 -6.33
N TYR A 68 8.29 12.73 -5.92
CA TYR A 68 7.96 14.06 -6.42
C TYR A 68 7.40 14.93 -5.30
N CYS A 69 7.70 16.22 -5.35
CA CYS A 69 6.99 17.24 -4.59
C CYS A 69 6.97 18.57 -5.35
N SER A 70 6.03 19.44 -5.00
CA SER A 70 5.96 20.82 -5.48
C SER A 70 5.56 21.73 -4.33
N ASP A 71 6.01 22.98 -4.33
CA ASP A 71 5.57 23.98 -3.35
C ASP A 71 4.26 24.69 -3.76
N ASP A 72 3.72 24.44 -4.96
CA ASP A 72 2.44 25.00 -5.47
C ASP A 72 2.24 26.51 -5.22
N GLY A 73 3.32 27.29 -5.34
CA GLY A 73 3.31 28.75 -5.14
C GLY A 73 3.68 29.23 -3.73
N GLU A 74 3.86 28.33 -2.76
CA GLU A 74 4.53 28.64 -1.50
C GLU A 74 6.01 28.97 -1.72
N PRO A 75 6.68 29.64 -0.74
CA PRO A 75 8.12 29.86 -0.80
C PRO A 75 8.89 28.57 -1.03
N SER A 76 9.91 28.63 -1.89
CA SER A 76 10.66 27.44 -2.30
C SER A 76 11.24 26.66 -1.11
N GLY A 77 10.98 25.36 -1.10
CA GLY A 77 11.45 24.42 -0.08
C GLY A 77 10.70 24.50 1.25
N SER A 78 9.65 25.32 1.36
CA SER A 78 8.94 25.54 2.62
C SER A 78 7.75 24.60 2.85
N SER A 79 7.33 23.84 1.83
CA SER A 79 6.10 23.04 1.91
C SER A 79 6.23 21.64 1.31
N GLY A 80 6.57 21.50 0.02
CA GLY A 80 6.62 20.21 -0.67
C GLY A 80 7.70 19.27 -0.12
N LYS A 81 8.92 19.79 0.11
CA LYS A 81 10.03 19.02 0.68
C LYS A 81 9.74 18.50 2.10
N PRO A 82 9.19 19.31 3.03
CA PRO A 82 8.72 18.82 4.32
C PRO A 82 7.73 17.65 4.23
N ILE A 83 6.69 17.75 3.39
CA ILE A 83 5.70 16.68 3.20
C ILE A 83 6.38 15.42 2.67
N LEU A 84 7.22 15.55 1.63
CA LEU A 84 7.92 14.41 1.03
C LEU A 84 8.85 13.72 2.04
N SER A 85 9.56 14.48 2.87
CA SER A 85 10.47 13.94 3.88
C SER A 85 9.72 13.13 4.93
N VAL A 86 8.56 13.62 5.36
CA VAL A 86 7.66 12.89 6.27
C VAL A 86 7.12 11.62 5.62
N LEU A 87 6.69 11.70 4.36
CA LEU A 87 6.18 10.55 3.61
C LEU A 87 7.27 9.47 3.45
N GLN A 88 8.48 9.84 3.04
CA GLN A 88 9.59 8.89 2.90
C GLN A 88 10.00 8.27 4.25
N GLY A 89 9.98 9.06 5.34
CA GLY A 89 10.27 8.58 6.68
C GLY A 89 9.20 7.64 7.26
N SER A 90 7.99 7.62 6.70
CA SER A 90 6.89 6.78 7.17
C SER A 90 6.99 5.31 6.76
N GLY A 91 7.80 5.01 5.73
CA GLY A 91 7.94 3.66 5.16
C GLY A 91 6.82 3.25 4.18
N PHE A 92 5.83 4.11 3.93
CA PHE A 92 4.84 3.88 2.88
C PHE A 92 5.46 4.00 1.48
N GLY A 93 5.18 3.02 0.61
CA GLY A 93 5.31 3.13 -0.84
C GLY A 93 3.95 3.39 -1.48
N ASP A 94 3.94 3.64 -2.80
CA ASP A 94 2.72 3.87 -3.59
C ASP A 94 1.71 4.82 -2.92
N ALA A 95 2.21 5.99 -2.51
CA ALA A 95 1.50 6.90 -1.63
C ALA A 95 1.61 8.35 -2.10
N ILE A 96 0.53 9.10 -1.90
CA ILE A 96 0.47 10.54 -2.14
C ILE A 96 -0.11 11.25 -0.92
N ILE A 97 0.37 12.47 -0.68
CA ILE A 97 -0.22 13.45 0.23
C ILE A 97 -0.38 14.77 -0.53
N VAL A 98 -1.55 15.38 -0.43
CA VAL A 98 -1.82 16.74 -0.88
C VAL A 98 -2.27 17.56 0.32
N VAL A 99 -1.48 18.58 0.68
CA VAL A 99 -1.84 19.51 1.76
C VAL A 99 -2.40 20.78 1.15
N THR A 100 -3.68 21.00 1.39
CA THR A 100 -4.42 22.17 0.96
C THR A 100 -4.38 23.23 2.06
N ARG A 101 -4.02 24.47 1.71
CA ARG A 101 -3.90 25.56 2.68
C ARG A 101 -4.84 26.70 2.36
N TYR A 102 -5.55 27.18 3.38
CA TYR A 102 -6.22 28.48 3.39
C TYR A 102 -5.41 29.48 4.23
N PHE A 103 -5.06 30.62 3.63
CA PHE A 103 -4.31 31.67 4.33
C PHE A 103 -5.16 32.34 5.43
N GLY A 104 -4.61 32.41 6.65
CA GLY A 104 -5.29 32.94 7.84
C GLY A 104 -5.06 34.41 8.15
N GLY A 105 -4.54 35.20 7.19
CA GLY A 105 -4.23 36.62 7.38
C GLY A 105 -2.89 36.91 8.06
N THR A 106 -2.25 35.92 8.70
CA THR A 106 -0.95 36.06 9.37
C THR A 106 0.12 35.21 8.70
N LYS A 107 1.28 35.79 8.40
CA LYS A 107 2.41 35.06 7.78
C LYS A 107 3.12 34.20 8.82
N LEU A 108 3.33 32.92 8.51
CA LEU A 108 4.05 31.97 9.37
C LEU A 108 5.58 32.07 9.23
N GLY A 109 6.07 32.71 8.16
CA GLY A 109 7.49 32.66 7.77
C GLY A 109 7.91 31.26 7.26
N ILE A 110 9.12 31.15 6.70
CA ILE A 110 9.57 29.89 6.07
C ILE A 110 9.63 28.74 7.08
N GLY A 111 10.24 28.96 8.26
CA GLY A 111 10.32 27.93 9.29
C GLY A 111 8.96 27.48 9.81
N GLY A 112 8.02 28.43 9.98
CA GLY A 112 6.66 28.10 10.40
C GLY A 112 5.89 27.30 9.34
N LEU A 113 6.09 27.57 8.05
CA LEU A 113 5.53 26.77 6.96
C LEU A 113 6.11 25.36 6.93
N VAL A 114 7.44 25.23 7.06
CA VAL A 114 8.12 23.93 7.11
C VAL A 114 7.53 23.05 8.21
N HIS A 115 7.36 23.60 9.41
CA HIS A 115 6.75 22.87 10.52
C HIS A 115 5.26 22.56 10.26
N ALA A 116 4.46 23.54 9.84
CA ALA A 116 3.03 23.34 9.61
C ALA A 116 2.74 22.28 8.53
N TYR A 117 3.44 22.32 7.40
CA TYR A 117 3.29 21.32 6.33
C TYR A 117 3.79 19.93 6.74
N GLY A 118 4.91 19.87 7.46
CA GLY A 118 5.43 18.62 8.00
C GLY A 118 4.45 17.98 9.00
N ASP A 119 3.91 18.76 9.93
CA ASP A 119 2.97 18.26 10.93
C ASP A 119 1.61 17.90 10.33
N ALA A 120 1.14 18.67 9.33
CA ALA A 120 -0.04 18.33 8.55
C ALA A 120 0.13 16.96 7.85
N ALA A 121 1.30 16.70 7.26
CA ALA A 121 1.61 15.41 6.64
C ALA A 121 1.68 14.27 7.67
N LYS A 122 2.29 14.49 8.85
CA LYS A 122 2.33 13.48 9.91
C LYS A 122 0.94 13.11 10.40
N SER A 123 0.08 14.11 10.63
CA SER A 123 -1.27 13.87 11.18
C SER A 123 -2.11 12.94 10.32
N VAL A 124 -2.01 13.05 8.98
CA VAL A 124 -2.78 12.19 8.07
C VAL A 124 -2.18 10.78 7.99
N LEU A 125 -0.86 10.65 8.11
CA LEU A 125 -0.18 9.35 8.13
C LEU A 125 -0.40 8.59 9.44
N GLU A 126 -0.57 9.29 10.57
CA GLU A 126 -0.86 8.66 11.86
C GLU A 126 -2.19 7.89 11.86
N ILE A 127 -3.18 8.38 11.13
CA ILE A 127 -4.49 7.73 11.00
C ILE A 127 -4.60 6.82 9.77
N MET A 128 -3.55 6.73 8.95
CA MET A 128 -3.57 6.02 7.67
C MET A 128 -3.68 4.51 7.87
N PRO A 129 -4.79 3.87 7.45
CA PRO A 129 -4.89 2.42 7.46
C PRO A 129 -3.88 1.82 6.49
N LYS A 130 -3.25 0.72 6.91
CA LYS A 130 -2.16 0.07 6.18
C LYS A 130 -2.70 -1.10 5.37
N ALA A 131 -2.20 -1.24 4.16
CA ALA A 131 -2.26 -2.47 3.38
C ALA A 131 -0.84 -2.90 2.99
N VAL A 132 -0.73 -4.12 2.50
CA VAL A 132 0.54 -4.68 2.03
C VAL A 132 0.42 -5.00 0.56
N LYS A 133 1.38 -4.52 -0.23
CA LYS A 133 1.55 -4.91 -1.63
C LYS A 133 2.61 -6.00 -1.73
N VAL A 134 2.23 -7.14 -2.29
CA VAL A 134 3.01 -8.37 -2.21
C VAL A 134 2.82 -9.26 -3.44
N SER A 135 3.90 -9.94 -3.85
CA SER A 135 3.86 -10.91 -4.93
C SER A 135 3.21 -12.22 -4.49
N THR A 136 2.15 -12.61 -5.19
CA THR A 136 1.39 -13.84 -4.93
C THR A 136 1.19 -14.66 -6.19
N CYS A 137 1.09 -15.97 -6.05
CA CYS A 137 0.66 -16.87 -7.12
C CYS A 137 -0.67 -17.56 -6.75
N LEU A 138 -1.52 -17.75 -7.76
CA LEU A 138 -2.73 -18.56 -7.67
C LEU A 138 -2.36 -19.99 -8.06
N VAL A 139 -2.67 -20.92 -7.18
CA VAL A 139 -2.22 -22.29 -7.26
C VAL A 139 -3.42 -23.22 -7.18
N GLN A 140 -3.45 -24.22 -8.06
CA GLN A 140 -4.44 -25.28 -8.04
C GLN A 140 -3.77 -26.60 -7.67
N ILE A 141 -4.40 -27.34 -6.76
CA ILE A 141 -3.94 -28.65 -6.30
C ILE A 141 -5.11 -29.62 -6.48
N SER A 142 -4.91 -30.68 -7.25
CA SER A 142 -5.88 -31.78 -7.37
C SER A 142 -5.38 -32.98 -6.58
N MET A 143 -6.25 -33.59 -5.77
CA MET A 143 -5.89 -34.67 -4.87
C MET A 143 -7.04 -35.65 -4.62
N PRO A 144 -6.73 -36.92 -4.34
CA PRO A 144 -7.72 -37.83 -3.76
C PRO A 144 -8.16 -37.35 -2.36
N TYR A 145 -9.39 -37.69 -1.99
CA TYR A 145 -9.98 -37.36 -0.68
C TYR A 145 -9.11 -37.76 0.53
N SER A 146 -8.30 -38.82 0.42
CA SER A 146 -7.41 -39.29 1.49
C SER A 146 -6.30 -38.30 1.86
N PHE A 147 -5.96 -37.39 0.96
CA PHE A 147 -4.94 -36.36 1.19
C PHE A 147 -5.52 -34.99 1.54
N TYR A 148 -6.83 -34.78 1.36
CA TYR A 148 -7.49 -33.48 1.48
C TYR A 148 -7.15 -32.76 2.79
N GLU A 149 -7.45 -33.36 3.94
CA GLU A 149 -7.25 -32.71 5.24
C GLU A 149 -5.77 -32.41 5.51
N ARG A 150 -4.88 -33.32 5.12
CA ARG A 150 -3.43 -33.16 5.32
C ARG A 150 -2.86 -32.03 4.46
N ILE A 151 -3.31 -31.92 3.21
CA ILE A 151 -2.90 -30.84 2.29
C ILE A 151 -3.51 -29.51 2.74
N ARG A 152 -4.79 -29.49 3.11
CA ARG A 152 -5.47 -28.30 3.64
C ARG A 152 -4.75 -27.72 4.86
N LEU A 153 -4.36 -28.56 5.82
CA LEU A 153 -3.58 -28.14 6.99
C LEU A 153 -2.18 -27.63 6.61
N LEU A 154 -1.54 -28.22 5.58
CA LEU A 154 -0.25 -27.74 5.08
C LEU A 154 -0.38 -26.34 4.46
N ILE A 155 -1.44 -26.07 3.69
CA ILE A 155 -1.73 -24.76 3.10
C ILE A 155 -1.89 -23.71 4.21
N ILE A 156 -2.70 -24.01 5.23
CA ILE A 156 -2.93 -23.12 6.37
C ILE A 156 -1.61 -22.86 7.13
N ARG A 157 -0.79 -23.90 7.37
CA ARG A 157 0.52 -23.76 8.05
C ARG A 157 1.50 -22.88 7.27
N LYS A 158 1.34 -22.75 5.95
CA LYS A 158 2.14 -21.85 5.10
C LYS A 158 1.53 -20.46 4.97
N ASN A 159 0.53 -20.13 5.79
CA ASN A 159 -0.24 -18.89 5.75
C ASN A 159 -0.85 -18.59 4.37
N ALA A 160 -1.06 -19.61 3.54
CA ALA A 160 -1.69 -19.43 2.24
C ALA A 160 -3.21 -19.33 2.39
N GLN A 161 -3.83 -18.50 1.55
CA GLN A 161 -5.27 -18.29 1.59
C GLN A 161 -5.98 -19.29 0.68
N ILE A 162 -6.87 -20.10 1.24
CA ILE A 162 -7.76 -20.95 0.44
C ILE A 162 -8.86 -20.07 -0.17
N LEU A 163 -8.99 -20.12 -1.49
CA LEU A 163 -9.96 -19.32 -2.25
C LEU A 163 -11.20 -20.14 -2.62
N ASP A 164 -11.01 -21.41 -2.98
CA ASP A 164 -12.08 -22.30 -3.39
C ASP A 164 -11.72 -23.77 -3.12
N GLU A 165 -12.74 -24.58 -2.85
CA GLU A 165 -12.64 -26.02 -2.63
C GLU A 165 -13.75 -26.74 -3.40
N SER A 166 -13.37 -27.59 -4.36
CA SER A 166 -14.29 -28.34 -5.21
C SER A 166 -14.18 -29.84 -4.94
N PHE A 167 -15.32 -30.47 -4.64
CA PHE A 167 -15.41 -31.88 -4.29
C PHE A 167 -16.11 -32.64 -5.42
N GLN A 168 -15.32 -33.24 -6.32
CA GLN A 168 -15.83 -34.04 -7.44
C GLN A 168 -15.26 -35.47 -7.34
N GLY A 169 -14.83 -36.07 -8.47
CA GLY A 169 -14.12 -37.34 -8.45
C GLY A 169 -12.85 -37.26 -7.60
N ASP A 170 -12.07 -36.19 -7.82
CA ASP A 170 -10.99 -35.75 -6.95
C ASP A 170 -11.36 -34.43 -6.27
N VAL A 171 -10.68 -34.10 -5.18
CA VAL A 171 -10.80 -32.81 -4.49
C VAL A 171 -9.81 -31.84 -5.11
N THR A 172 -10.28 -30.66 -5.48
CA THR A 172 -9.44 -29.58 -5.99
C THR A 172 -9.46 -28.40 -5.01
N ILE A 173 -8.28 -27.94 -4.58
CA ILE A 173 -8.13 -26.72 -3.79
C ILE A 173 -7.49 -25.66 -4.68
N THR A 174 -8.11 -24.48 -4.71
CA THR A 174 -7.52 -23.27 -5.26
C THR A 174 -7.04 -22.39 -4.12
N GLY A 175 -5.76 -22.08 -4.07
CA GLY A 175 -5.16 -21.26 -3.02
C GLY A 175 -4.29 -20.14 -3.56
N ARG A 176 -4.17 -19.06 -2.80
CA ARG A 176 -3.23 -17.96 -3.04
C ARG A 176 -2.05 -18.09 -2.10
N PHE A 177 -0.86 -18.15 -2.69
CA PHE A 177 0.40 -18.31 -1.96
C PHE A 177 1.27 -17.08 -2.16
N LEU A 178 2.12 -16.77 -1.19
CA LEU A 178 3.23 -15.86 -1.42
C LEU A 178 4.20 -16.54 -2.39
N THR A 179 4.57 -15.86 -3.47
CA THR A 179 5.46 -16.41 -4.51
C THR A 179 6.75 -16.95 -3.90
N LYS A 180 7.33 -16.22 -2.93
CA LYS A 180 8.55 -16.62 -2.21
C LYS A 180 8.43 -17.89 -1.36
N THR A 181 7.22 -18.28 -0.98
CA THR A 181 6.96 -19.47 -0.12
C THR A 181 6.54 -20.69 -0.93
N PHE A 182 6.20 -20.51 -2.21
CA PHE A 182 5.62 -21.55 -3.04
C PHE A 182 6.59 -22.73 -3.25
N ASP A 183 7.87 -22.47 -3.51
CA ASP A 183 8.86 -23.55 -3.74
C ASP A 183 9.03 -24.45 -2.51
N GLN A 184 9.00 -23.86 -1.31
CA GLN A 184 9.03 -24.62 -0.07
C GLN A 184 7.74 -25.41 0.13
N PHE A 185 6.57 -24.82 -0.17
CA PHE A 185 5.29 -25.53 -0.12
C PHE A 185 5.27 -26.73 -1.07
N GLN A 186 5.77 -26.57 -2.30
CA GLN A 186 5.84 -27.63 -3.31
C GLN A 186 6.75 -28.79 -2.85
N SER A 187 7.84 -28.48 -2.15
CA SER A 187 8.73 -29.47 -1.54
C SER A 187 8.04 -30.26 -0.43
N ASP A 188 7.40 -29.57 0.50
CA ASP A 188 6.67 -30.19 1.63
C ASP A 188 5.48 -31.03 1.13
N LEU A 189 4.79 -30.58 0.07
CA LEU A 189 3.69 -31.30 -0.57
C LEU A 189 4.18 -32.62 -1.20
N SER A 190 5.34 -32.57 -1.87
CA SER A 190 5.96 -33.77 -2.46
C SER A 190 6.32 -34.80 -1.39
N GLU A 191 6.92 -34.37 -0.28
CA GLU A 191 7.25 -35.25 0.85
C GLU A 191 5.99 -35.88 1.48
N LEU A 192 4.95 -35.08 1.71
CA LEU A 192 3.68 -35.53 2.31
C LEU A 192 2.98 -36.60 1.47
N THR A 193 3.12 -36.50 0.14
CA THR A 193 2.37 -37.31 -0.83
C THR A 193 3.23 -38.38 -1.50
N ALA A 194 4.50 -38.52 -1.09
CA ALA A 194 5.51 -39.36 -1.73
C ALA A 194 5.62 -39.09 -3.25
N GLY A 195 5.56 -37.81 -3.64
CA GLY A 195 5.66 -37.34 -5.02
C GLY A 195 4.43 -37.58 -5.89
N LYS A 196 3.31 -38.02 -5.32
CA LYS A 196 2.09 -38.35 -6.08
C LYS A 196 1.28 -37.14 -6.52
N ILE A 197 1.41 -36.01 -5.82
CA ILE A 197 0.61 -34.80 -6.05
C ILE A 197 1.55 -33.63 -6.30
N GLN A 198 1.20 -32.82 -7.29
CA GLN A 198 1.92 -31.61 -7.65
C GLN A 198 0.96 -30.43 -7.70
N ALA A 199 1.38 -29.28 -7.16
CA ALA A 199 0.62 -28.05 -7.28
C ALA A 199 0.96 -27.36 -8.61
N GLN A 200 -0.04 -26.77 -9.25
CA GLN A 200 0.12 -26.04 -10.51
C GLN A 200 -0.11 -24.56 -10.27
N ILE A 201 0.84 -23.73 -10.69
CA ILE A 201 0.65 -22.27 -10.72
C ILE A 201 -0.25 -21.95 -11.93
N MET A 202 -1.39 -21.34 -11.66
CA MET A 202 -2.35 -20.91 -12.67
C MET A 202 -2.09 -19.47 -13.11
N ASP A 203 -1.71 -18.61 -12.16
CA ASP A 203 -1.45 -17.19 -12.39
C ASP A 203 -0.45 -16.65 -11.36
N THR A 204 0.27 -15.59 -11.70
CA THR A 204 1.19 -14.88 -10.80
C THR A 204 0.93 -13.39 -10.87
N ASN A 205 0.61 -12.80 -9.73
CA ASN A 205 0.38 -11.37 -9.59
C ASN A 205 1.45 -10.76 -8.67
N PRO A 206 2.37 -9.93 -9.20
CA PRO A 206 3.41 -9.27 -8.41
C PRO A 206 2.88 -8.11 -7.53
N GLU A 207 1.64 -7.68 -7.74
CA GLU A 207 1.08 -6.44 -7.20
C GLU A 207 -0.19 -6.66 -6.36
N THR A 208 -0.38 -7.86 -5.80
CA THR A 208 -1.54 -8.15 -4.98
C THR A 208 -1.56 -7.28 -3.73
N ILE A 209 -2.65 -6.53 -3.55
CA ILE A 209 -2.92 -5.73 -2.35
C ILE A 209 -3.71 -6.58 -1.37
N MET A 210 -3.19 -6.70 -0.16
CA MET A 210 -3.77 -7.51 0.91
C MET A 210 -3.93 -6.67 2.19
N PRO A 211 -4.89 -7.01 3.06
CA PRO A 211 -4.97 -6.42 4.39
C PRO A 211 -3.65 -6.55 5.13
N PHE A 212 -3.29 -5.54 5.91
CA PHE A 212 -2.11 -5.61 6.75
C PHE A 212 -2.24 -6.77 7.75
N GLY A 213 -1.25 -7.66 7.78
CA GLY A 213 -1.28 -8.89 8.60
C GLY A 213 -1.90 -10.12 7.92
N ALA A 214 -2.32 -10.08 6.65
CA ALA A 214 -2.97 -11.23 5.98
C ALA A 214 -2.11 -12.52 5.88
N PHE A 215 -0.80 -12.45 6.17
CA PHE A 215 0.14 -13.58 6.18
C PHE A 215 0.96 -13.68 7.48
N GLU A 216 0.66 -12.83 8.47
CA GLU A 216 1.22 -12.92 9.82
C GLU A 216 0.21 -13.67 10.70
N GLU A 217 0.70 -14.55 11.57
CA GLU A 217 -0.07 -15.53 12.38
C GLU A 217 -1.38 -15.02 12.98
#